data_AF-A0A7C2II49-F1
#
_entry.id   AF-A0A7C2II49-F1
#
_cell.length_a   1.000
_cell.length_b   1.000
_cell.length_c   1.000
_cell.angle_alpha   90.00
_cell.angle_beta   90.00
_cell.angle_gamma   90.00
#
_symmetry.space_group_name_H-M   'P 1'
#
loop_
_entity.id
_entity.type
_entity.pdbx_description
1 polymer ?
#
loop_
_entity_poly.entity_id
_entity_poly.type
_entity_poly.pdbx_seq_one_letter_code
_entity_poly.pdbx_strand_id
1 'polypeptide(L)'
;MQTLEVPLGFKESIVFAFNLGVSKRYEKREATVEEVAGELRKILEAGIGSKEDVDPATRERAIEYYLEIALLGFILPWVASPREDLKEVLLSAITEKVEETYEGYQERGKETYS
;
A
#
# COMPACT_ATOMS: atom_id res chain seq x y z
N MET A 1 -18.07 -2.77 17.89
CA MET A 1 -17.22 -2.86 16.68
C MET A 1 -16.20 -1.75 16.82
N GLN A 2 -14.95 -2.06 17.16
CA GLN A 2 -13.92 -1.03 17.29
C GLN A 2 -13.49 -0.63 15.88
N THR A 3 -13.77 0.61 15.51
CA THR A 3 -13.20 1.29 14.36
C THR A 3 -11.69 1.33 14.55
N LEU A 4 -10.96 0.67 13.65
CA LEU A 4 -9.51 0.82 13.53
C LEU A 4 -9.24 2.24 13.06
N GLU A 5 -9.00 3.16 14.00
CA GLU A 5 -8.36 4.42 13.68
C GLU A 5 -6.93 4.10 13.20
N VAL A 6 -6.63 4.45 11.95
CA VAL A 6 -5.27 4.34 11.42
C VAL A 6 -4.64 5.72 11.38
N PRO A 7 -3.92 6.16 12.43
CA PRO A 7 -2.88 7.15 12.31
C PRO A 7 -1.54 6.40 12.27
N LEU A 8 -1.33 5.62 11.22
CA LEU A 8 -0.04 4.97 10.98
C LEU A 8 0.82 5.94 10.17
N GLY A 9 2.09 6.09 10.54
CA GLY A 9 3.06 6.77 9.68
C GLY A 9 3.05 6.15 8.27
N PHE A 10 3.57 6.89 7.30
CA PHE A 10 3.54 6.48 5.89
C PHE A 10 4.12 5.07 5.67
N LYS A 11 5.23 4.74 6.37
CA LYS A 11 5.85 3.40 6.33
C LYS A 11 4.93 2.32 6.89
N GLU A 12 4.29 2.57 8.02
CA GLU A 12 3.40 1.59 8.66
C GLU A 12 2.12 1.35 7.84
N SER A 13 1.62 2.36 7.14
CA SER A 13 0.48 2.24 6.23
C SER A 13 0.79 1.40 5.00
N ILE A 14 2.00 1.52 4.45
CA ILE A 14 2.49 0.68 3.34
C ILE A 14 2.61 -0.78 3.78
N VAL A 15 3.24 -1.04 4.94
CA VAL A 15 3.40 -2.40 5.47
C VAL A 15 2.05 -3.05 5.75
N PHE A 16 1.09 -2.28 6.27
CA PHE A 16 -0.28 -2.75 6.47
C PHE A 16 -0.93 -3.18 5.16
N ALA A 17 -0.92 -2.32 4.13
CA ALA A 17 -1.51 -2.63 2.83
C ALA A 17 -0.90 -3.89 2.21
N PHE A 18 0.43 -4.02 2.25
CA PHE A 18 1.12 -5.20 1.74
C PHE A 18 0.69 -6.49 2.47
N ASN A 19 0.70 -6.46 3.81
CA ASN A 19 0.30 -7.62 4.62
C ASN A 19 -1.18 -7.99 4.46
N LEU A 20 -2.05 -7.01 4.16
CA LEU A 20 -3.46 -7.25 3.84
C LEU A 20 -3.58 -8.11 2.57
N GLY A 21 -2.80 -7.77 1.54
CA GLY A 21 -2.67 -8.56 0.31
C GLY A 21 -2.19 -9.99 0.54
N VAL A 22 -1.11 -10.13 1.31
CA VAL A 22 -0.55 -11.44 1.69
C VAL A 22 -1.59 -12.29 2.41
N SER A 23 -2.31 -11.69 3.37
CA SER A 23 -3.36 -12.36 4.13
C SER A 23 -4.49 -12.84 3.22
N LYS A 24 -4.94 -11.99 2.28
CA LYS A 24 -5.96 -12.36 1.29
C LYS A 24 -5.52 -13.51 0.40
N ARG A 25 -4.23 -13.63 0.10
CA ARG A 25 -3.72 -14.76 -0.69
C ARG A 25 -3.83 -16.09 0.06
N TYR A 26 -3.55 -16.09 1.36
CA TYR A 26 -3.70 -17.29 2.18
C TYR A 26 -5.17 -17.67 2.39
N GLU A 27 -6.06 -16.69 2.48
CA GLU A 27 -7.51 -16.89 2.58
C GLU A 27 -8.11 -17.42 1.27
N LYS A 28 -7.70 -16.86 0.12
CA LYS A 28 -8.31 -17.10 -1.19
C LYS A 28 -7.29 -17.51 -2.24
N ARG A 29 -6.74 -18.72 -2.09
CA ARG A 29 -5.66 -19.23 -2.97
C ARG A 29 -6.03 -19.30 -4.46
N GLU A 30 -7.31 -19.51 -4.77
CA GLU A 30 -7.79 -19.69 -6.15
C GLU A 30 -8.52 -18.46 -6.72
N ALA A 31 -8.67 -17.39 -5.93
CA ALA A 31 -9.33 -16.18 -6.42
C ALA A 31 -8.45 -15.47 -7.46
N THR A 32 -9.10 -14.83 -8.43
CA THR A 32 -8.41 -14.00 -9.42
C THR A 32 -7.95 -12.69 -8.79
N VAL A 33 -6.99 -12.03 -9.46
CA VAL A 33 -6.52 -10.70 -9.04
C VAL A 33 -7.67 -9.69 -9.04
N GLU A 34 -8.59 -9.78 -10.00
CA GLU A 34 -9.74 -8.86 -10.13
C GLU A 34 -10.75 -9.04 -8.98
N GLU A 35 -11.05 -10.29 -8.60
CA GLU A 35 -11.92 -10.58 -7.46
C GLU A 35 -11.33 -10.01 -6.17
N VAL A 36 -10.03 -10.21 -5.96
CA VAL A 36 -9.32 -9.74 -4.76
C VAL A 36 -9.17 -8.23 -4.75
N ALA A 37 -8.95 -7.60 -5.91
CA ALA A 37 -8.88 -6.14 -6.03
C ALA A 37 -10.17 -5.46 -5.54
N GLY A 38 -11.33 -5.99 -5.94
CA GLY A 38 -12.62 -5.47 -5.50
C GLY A 38 -12.83 -5.57 -3.98
N GLU A 39 -12.36 -6.64 -3.34
CA GLU A 39 -12.44 -6.81 -1.89
C GLU A 39 -11.46 -5.91 -1.13
N LEU A 40 -10.20 -5.87 -1.56
CA LEU A 40 -9.17 -5.04 -0.97
C LEU A 40 -9.55 -3.56 -1.02
N ARG A 41 -10.09 -3.12 -2.16
CA ARG A 41 -10.56 -1.74 -2.34
C ARG A 41 -11.62 -1.36 -1.30
N LYS A 42 -12.62 -2.22 -1.07
CA LYS A 42 -13.66 -1.98 -0.04
C LYS A 42 -13.07 -1.88 1.36
N ILE A 43 -12.08 -2.71 1.68
CA ILE A 43 -11.39 -2.67 2.97
C ILE A 43 -10.62 -1.36 3.14
N LEU A 44 -9.90 -0.93 2.11
CA LEU A 44 -9.14 0.32 2.11
C LEU A 44 -10.04 1.55 2.17
N GLU A 45 -11.14 1.57 1.43
CA GLU A 45 -12.15 2.63 1.48
C GLU A 45 -12.75 2.80 2.87
N ALA A 46 -12.98 1.69 3.58
CA ALA A 46 -13.46 1.68 4.95
C ALA A 46 -12.39 2.12 5.97
N GLY A 47 -11.12 1.75 5.74
CA GLY A 47 -10.01 2.05 6.64
C GLY A 47 -9.44 3.47 6.52
N ILE A 48 -9.43 4.05 5.33
CA ILE A 48 -8.91 5.41 5.07
C ILE A 48 -9.85 6.49 5.65
N GLY A 49 -11.07 6.12 6.04
CA GLY A 49 -12.03 7.01 6.68
C GLY A 49 -12.55 8.10 5.75
N SER A 50 -13.79 8.51 5.96
CA SER A 50 -14.35 9.72 5.36
C SER A 50 -13.97 10.92 6.23
N LYS A 51 -12.69 11.29 6.28
CA LYS A 51 -12.36 12.60 6.88
C LYS A 51 -12.94 13.66 5.95
N GLU A 52 -13.93 14.40 6.43
CA GLU A 52 -14.66 15.44 5.67
C GLU A 52 -13.71 16.51 5.10
N ASP A 53 -12.49 16.63 5.65
CA ASP A 53 -11.47 17.61 5.27
C ASP A 53 -10.51 17.16 4.15
N VAL A 54 -10.60 15.92 3.66
CA VAL A 54 -9.71 15.42 2.59
C VAL A 54 -10.42 15.52 1.25
N ASP A 55 -9.79 16.24 0.31
CA ASP A 55 -10.24 16.34 -1.07
C ASP A 55 -10.52 14.94 -1.67
N PRO A 56 -11.69 14.70 -2.29
CA PRO A 56 -12.06 13.39 -2.82
C PRO A 56 -11.05 12.82 -3.82
N ALA A 57 -10.42 13.65 -4.65
CA ALA A 57 -9.43 13.17 -5.62
C ALA A 57 -8.14 12.71 -4.93
N THR A 58 -7.74 13.42 -3.88
CA THR A 58 -6.60 13.04 -3.03
C THR A 58 -6.88 11.72 -2.30
N ARG A 59 -8.10 11.54 -1.78
CA ARG A 59 -8.54 10.29 -1.16
C ARG A 59 -8.53 9.13 -2.15
N GLU A 60 -9.05 9.32 -3.36
CA GLU A 60 -9.07 8.31 -4.41
C GLU A 60 -7.67 7.85 -4.78
N ARG A 61 -6.74 8.79 -4.99
CA ARG A 61 -5.33 8.46 -5.27
C ARG A 61 -4.67 7.67 -4.14
N ALA A 62 -4.99 7.98 -2.89
CA ALA A 62 -4.49 7.23 -1.75
C ALA A 62 -5.04 5.79 -1.74
N ILE A 63 -6.33 5.61 -2.02
CA ILE A 63 -6.95 4.28 -2.15
C ILE A 63 -6.28 3.47 -3.25
N GLU A 64 -6.10 4.07 -4.44
CA GLU A 64 -5.42 3.41 -5.57
C GLU A 64 -3.98 3.01 -5.21
N TYR A 65 -3.21 3.91 -4.61
CA TYR A 65 -1.84 3.63 -4.19
C TYR A 65 -1.75 2.46 -3.19
N TYR A 66 -2.59 2.44 -2.16
CA TYR A 66 -2.59 1.32 -1.21
C TYR A 66 -3.16 0.03 -1.80
N LEU A 67 -4.07 0.13 -2.77
CA LEU A 67 -4.59 -1.02 -3.48
C LEU A 67 -3.49 -1.69 -4.31
N GLU A 68 -2.67 -0.92 -5.02
CA GLU A 68 -1.52 -1.43 -5.77
C GLU A 68 -0.56 -2.19 -4.84
N ILE A 69 -0.22 -1.62 -3.69
CA ILE A 69 0.64 -2.27 -2.68
C ILE A 69 0.02 -3.57 -2.16
N ALA A 70 -1.28 -3.57 -1.87
CA ALA A 70 -1.97 -4.77 -1.42
C ALA A 70 -2.00 -5.85 -2.51
N LEU A 71 -2.19 -5.49 -3.77
CA LEU A 71 -2.15 -6.44 -4.88
C LEU A 71 -0.76 -7.04 -5.07
N LEU A 72 0.31 -6.27 -4.87
CA LEU A 72 1.68 -6.81 -4.82
C LEU A 72 1.82 -7.86 -3.72
N GLY A 73 1.30 -7.60 -2.52
CA GLY A 73 1.26 -8.57 -1.43
C GLY A 73 0.47 -9.84 -1.76
N PHE A 74 -0.58 -9.75 -2.55
CA PHE A 74 -1.37 -10.91 -2.99
C PHE A 74 -0.65 -11.75 -4.06
N ILE A 75 0.04 -11.10 -4.98
CA ILE A 75 0.66 -11.73 -6.16
C ILE A 75 2.03 -12.35 -5.81
N LEU A 76 2.89 -11.59 -5.13
CA LEU A 76 4.31 -11.92 -4.97
C LEU A 76 4.59 -13.26 -4.27
N PRO A 77 3.85 -13.69 -3.23
CA PRO A 77 4.04 -15.00 -2.59
C PRO A 77 3.87 -16.21 -3.54
N TRP A 78 3.31 -16.01 -4.73
CA TRP A 78 3.06 -17.07 -5.71
C TRP A 78 4.05 -17.06 -6.87
N VAL A 79 4.49 -15.87 -7.31
CA VAL A 79 5.45 -15.73 -8.42
C VAL A 79 6.89 -15.88 -7.96
N ALA A 80 7.18 -15.50 -6.73
CA ALA A 80 8.42 -15.84 -6.07
C ALA A 80 8.16 -17.09 -5.23
N SER A 81 8.84 -18.20 -5.55
CA SER A 81 9.07 -19.29 -4.60
C SER A 81 9.43 -18.68 -3.23
N PRO A 82 9.05 -19.25 -2.07
CA PRO A 82 9.28 -18.66 -0.75
C PRO A 82 10.78 -18.57 -0.46
N ARG A 83 11.37 -17.56 -1.08
CA ARG A 83 12.68 -17.04 -0.83
C ARG A 83 12.54 -16.35 0.51
N GLU A 84 13.17 -16.93 1.54
CA GLU A 84 13.14 -16.40 2.90
C GLU A 84 13.51 -14.91 2.94
N ASP A 85 14.31 -14.44 1.97
CA ASP A 85 14.77 -13.06 1.81
C ASP A 85 13.82 -12.15 1.00
N LEU A 86 12.77 -12.67 0.35
CA LEU A 86 11.90 -11.86 -0.52
C LEU A 86 11.23 -10.71 0.24
N LYS A 87 10.83 -10.95 1.49
CA LYS A 87 10.24 -9.91 2.34
C LYS A 87 11.24 -8.78 2.59
N GLU A 88 12.50 -9.10 2.82
CA GLU A 88 13.57 -8.14 3.08
C GLU A 88 13.93 -7.37 1.80
N VAL A 89 14.02 -8.07 0.66
CA VAL A 89 14.25 -7.46 -0.66
C VAL A 89 13.12 -6.50 -1.03
N LEU A 90 11.86 -6.88 -0.82
CA LEU A 90 10.71 -6.02 -1.09
C LEU A 90 10.67 -4.82 -0.15
N LEU A 91 10.95 -5.02 1.13
CA LEU A 91 11.04 -3.91 2.08
C LEU A 91 12.14 -2.92 1.68
N SER A 92 13.30 -3.43 1.25
CA SER A 92 14.42 -2.62 0.77
C SER A 92 14.05 -1.83 -0.48
N ALA A 93 13.48 -2.49 -1.49
CA ALA A 93 13.08 -1.86 -2.75
C ALA A 93 12.00 -0.79 -2.55
N ILE A 94 11.01 -1.05 -1.68
CA ILE A 94 9.99 -0.06 -1.31
C ILE A 94 10.64 1.12 -0.57
N THR A 95 11.56 0.84 0.36
CA THR A 95 12.24 1.89 1.14
C THR A 95 13.12 2.77 0.25
N GLU A 96 13.92 2.18 -0.64
CA GLU A 96 14.74 2.89 -1.63
C GLU A 96 13.87 3.76 -2.55
N LYS A 97 12.75 3.24 -3.06
CA LYS A 97 11.86 4.05 -3.91
C LYS A 97 11.20 5.19 -3.15
N VAL A 98 10.86 4.98 -1.89
CA VAL A 98 10.33 6.05 -1.04
C VAL A 98 11.41 7.10 -0.78
N GLU A 99 12.64 6.70 -0.49
CA GLU A 99 13.78 7.62 -0.29
C GLU A 99 14.10 8.42 -1.55
N GLU A 100 14.20 7.79 -2.72
CA GLU A 100 14.38 8.48 -4.01
C GLU A 100 13.24 9.48 -4.29
N THR A 101 12.00 9.10 -3.95
CA THR A 101 10.84 9.98 -4.14
C THR A 101 10.89 11.16 -3.17
N TYR A 102 11.27 10.94 -1.91
CA TYR A 102 11.43 11.99 -0.91
C TYR A 102 12.61 12.92 -1.21
N GLU A 103 13.74 12.41 -1.68
CA GLU A 103 14.88 13.22 -2.14
C GLU A 103 14.50 14.04 -3.39
N GLY A 104 13.81 13.44 -4.36
CA GLY A 104 13.31 14.15 -5.54
C GLY A 104 12.20 15.18 -5.25
N TYR A 105 11.52 15.10 -4.09
CA TYR A 105 10.63 16.14 -3.59
C TYR A 105 11.39 17.26 -2.85
N GLN A 106 12.46 16.91 -2.12
CA GLN A 106 13.35 17.86 -1.45
C GLN A 106 14.15 18.71 -2.46
N GLU A 107 14.60 18.13 -3.58
CA GLU A 107 15.31 18.86 -4.63
C GLU A 107 14.41 19.82 -5.41
N ARG A 108 13.21 19.38 -5.82
CA ARG A 108 12.21 20.26 -6.48
C ARG A 108 11.72 21.41 -5.58
N GLY A 109 11.70 21.21 -4.26
CA GLY A 109 11.42 22.26 -3.29
C GLY A 109 12.53 23.31 -3.14
N LYS A 110 13.77 23.01 -3.54
CA LYS A 110 14.88 23.97 -3.53
C LYS A 110 14.96 24.79 -4.83
N GLU A 111 14.59 24.20 -5.98
CA GLU A 111 14.56 24.92 -7.27
C GLU A 111 13.41 25.92 -7.40
N THR A 112 12.31 25.74 -6.66
CA THR A 112 11.17 26.68 -6.71
C THR A 112 11.32 27.91 -5.80
N TYR A 113 12.34 27.92 -4.94
CA TYR A 113 12.63 29.03 -4.02
C TYR A 113 14.08 29.55 -4.17
N SER A 114 14.74 29.29 -5.29
CA SER A 114 16.01 29.92 -5.67
C SER A 114 15.83 31.03 -6.69
#